data_AF-A0A554MBF5-F1
#
_entry.id   AF-A0A554MBF5-F1
#
_cell.length_a   1.000
_cell.length_b   1.000
_cell.length_c   1.000
_cell.angle_alpha   90.00
_cell.angle_beta   90.00
_cell.angle_gamma   90.00
#
_symmetry.space_group_name_H-M   'P 1'
#
loop_
_entity.id
_entity.type
_entity.pdbx_description
1 polymer ?
#
loop_
_entity_poly.entity_id
_entity_poly.type
_entity_poly.pdbx_seq_one_letter_code
_entity_poly.pdbx_strand_id
1 'polypeptide(L)'
;MNNLSRSFLATFMLVFVSLAFWLLPMAVMADDGQQGYTLPVFSCSDLDGKTGWYGEYFNYASTSPQMQLPGENWNDNLGDPLSASSTWQGNWYNSQYFKFARIDANLNFGANFFPFDAYLDEIINGHEYHFGAHWKAKVTAPQPGDYSFSITSDDDSWIYADGQLIVSNAGIHPAQTKTGTITFTSTSTPKVIDIYFAERHTVQSQMNFSFDSAEMQIIPFAPQCEIPSQPLKISATKIICDAESDLPNWGLGGPDITISTAEEFLASHPSCHLAPDWNFQWGYLSTSDPGGSFIGEAGKTRKITIKFGCVKSLKKDIFLLPIQKTNLTTL
;
A
#
# COMPACT_ATOMS: atom_id res chain seq x y z
N MET A 1 65.95 39.35 -45.53
CA MET A 1 65.35 38.03 -45.80
C MET A 1 64.20 37.84 -44.84
N ASN A 2 62.99 37.77 -45.38
CA ASN A 2 61.76 37.08 -44.93
C ASN A 2 61.54 36.86 -43.43
N ASN A 3 60.35 37.02 -42.85
CA ASN A 3 59.08 37.67 -43.19
C ASN A 3 58.19 37.41 -41.96
N LEU A 4 57.45 38.44 -41.50
CA LEU A 4 56.05 38.40 -41.06
C LEU A 4 55.65 37.46 -39.88
N SER A 5 54.69 37.76 -39.01
CA SER A 5 53.78 38.90 -38.87
C SER A 5 53.18 38.88 -37.46
N ARG A 6 52.72 40.06 -37.07
CA ARG A 6 52.11 40.44 -35.79
C ARG A 6 50.95 39.56 -35.34
N SER A 7 50.92 39.31 -34.03
CA SER A 7 49.83 38.72 -33.26
C SER A 7 48.57 39.59 -33.29
N PHE A 8 47.48 39.05 -33.82
CA PHE A 8 46.13 39.59 -33.68
C PHE A 8 45.54 39.12 -32.34
N LEU A 9 45.13 40.06 -31.47
CA LEU A 9 44.17 39.77 -30.39
C LEU A 9 42.77 39.69 -31.03
N ALA A 10 42.13 38.54 -30.95
CA ALA A 10 40.71 38.39 -31.26
C ALA A 10 39.91 38.40 -29.95
N THR A 11 39.15 39.47 -29.74
CA THR A 11 38.13 39.58 -28.70
C THR A 11 36.93 38.73 -29.11
N PHE A 12 36.62 37.68 -28.35
CA PHE A 12 35.43 36.85 -28.57
C PHE A 12 34.28 37.40 -27.71
N MET A 13 33.28 37.98 -28.37
CA MET A 13 32.04 38.45 -27.76
C MET A 13 31.04 37.29 -27.78
N LEU A 14 30.79 36.64 -26.64
CA LEU A 14 29.71 35.65 -26.53
C LEU A 14 28.37 36.39 -26.50
N VAL A 15 27.62 36.27 -27.60
CA VAL A 15 26.19 36.61 -27.64
C VAL A 15 25.42 35.42 -27.08
N PHE A 16 24.84 35.56 -25.88
CA PHE A 16 23.86 34.60 -25.38
C PHE A 16 22.53 34.84 -26.10
N VAL A 17 22.25 34.02 -27.13
CA VAL A 17 20.89 33.87 -27.64
C VAL A 17 20.19 32.83 -26.76
N SER A 18 19.30 33.30 -25.88
CA SER A 18 18.43 32.44 -25.09
C SER A 18 17.35 31.83 -26.00
N LEU A 19 17.65 30.70 -26.64
CA LEU A 19 16.64 29.81 -27.18
C LEU A 19 16.16 28.89 -26.06
N ALA A 20 14.97 29.20 -25.55
CA ALA A 20 14.24 28.32 -24.65
C ALA A 20 13.87 27.03 -25.40
N PHE A 21 14.66 25.98 -25.20
CA PHE A 21 14.26 24.62 -25.55
C PHE A 21 13.18 24.19 -24.55
N TRP A 22 11.94 24.18 -25.01
CA TRP A 22 10.88 23.41 -24.37
C TRP A 22 11.27 21.93 -24.44
N LEU A 23 11.62 21.34 -23.30
CA LEU A 23 11.64 19.89 -23.13
C LEU A 23 10.19 19.40 -23.20
N LEU A 24 9.70 19.15 -24.42
CA LEU A 24 8.61 18.21 -24.62
C LEU A 24 9.13 16.83 -24.22
N PRO A 25 8.41 16.05 -23.40
CA PRO A 25 8.81 14.67 -23.15
C PRO A 25 8.83 13.93 -24.49
N MET A 26 9.94 13.23 -24.74
CA MET A 26 10.11 12.35 -25.89
C MET A 26 8.92 11.39 -25.95
N ALA A 27 8.08 11.57 -26.95
CA ALA A 27 7.20 10.50 -27.39
C ALA A 27 8.07 9.35 -27.88
N VAL A 28 8.04 8.24 -27.16
CA VAL A 28 8.52 6.96 -27.67
C VAL A 28 7.63 6.62 -28.86
N MET A 29 8.17 6.76 -30.06
CA MET A 29 7.64 6.04 -31.22
C MET A 29 8.02 4.57 -31.03
N ALA A 30 7.05 3.77 -30.57
CA ALA A 30 7.14 2.33 -30.69
C ALA A 30 6.55 1.91 -32.03
N ASP A 31 7.36 1.13 -32.74
CA ASP A 31 7.13 0.44 -34.00
C ASP A 31 6.02 -0.62 -33.88
N ASP A 32 5.50 -1.03 -35.03
CA ASP A 32 4.35 -1.89 -35.30
C ASP A 32 4.38 -3.25 -34.55
N GLY A 33 3.23 -3.64 -33.98
CA GLY A 33 2.99 -4.99 -33.44
C GLY A 33 2.61 -5.04 -31.95
N GLN A 34 1.30 -5.17 -31.68
CA GLN A 34 0.71 -5.77 -30.47
C GLN A 34 1.50 -5.56 -29.16
N GLN A 35 1.56 -4.34 -28.64
CA GLN A 35 2.04 -4.11 -27.28
C GLN A 35 1.01 -4.62 -26.28
N GLY A 36 1.26 -5.79 -25.70
CA GLY A 36 0.57 -6.21 -24.48
C GLY A 36 0.97 -5.26 -23.35
N TYR A 37 0.09 -4.31 -23.03
CA TYR A 37 0.27 -3.45 -21.87
C TYR A 37 0.23 -4.31 -20.60
N THR A 38 1.28 -4.22 -19.79
CA THR A 38 1.34 -4.91 -18.49
C THR A 38 0.65 -4.05 -17.45
N LEU A 39 -0.27 -4.63 -16.68
CA LEU A 39 -0.94 -3.94 -15.60
C LEU A 39 0.09 -3.50 -14.54
N PRO A 40 -0.07 -2.30 -13.94
CA PRO A 40 0.87 -1.82 -12.94
C PRO A 40 0.82 -2.70 -11.70
N VAL A 41 2.01 -3.08 -11.21
CA VAL A 41 2.17 -3.84 -9.97
C VAL A 41 2.44 -2.85 -8.83
N PHE A 42 1.60 -2.88 -7.81
CA PHE A 42 1.73 -2.05 -6.62
C PHE A 42 2.46 -2.79 -5.49
N SER A 43 3.30 -2.06 -4.76
CA SER A 43 4.01 -2.51 -3.56
C SER A 43 3.94 -1.43 -2.47
N CYS A 44 4.05 -1.82 -1.19
CA CYS A 44 3.99 -0.84 -0.10
C CYS A 44 5.12 0.20 -0.12
N SER A 45 6.26 -0.10 -0.76
CA SER A 45 7.33 0.89 -0.99
C SER A 45 6.93 2.01 -1.95
N ASP A 46 5.88 1.83 -2.76
CA ASP A 46 5.41 2.86 -3.69
C ASP A 46 4.74 4.04 -2.96
N LEU A 47 4.42 3.90 -1.67
CA LEU A 47 3.86 4.95 -0.83
C LEU A 47 4.92 5.96 -0.33
N ASP A 48 6.19 5.57 -0.30
CA ASP A 48 7.24 6.33 0.37
C ASP A 48 7.41 7.73 -0.25
N GLY A 49 7.17 8.76 0.55
CA GLY A 49 7.29 10.16 0.15
C GLY A 49 6.27 10.63 -0.88
N LYS A 50 5.19 9.86 -1.12
CA LYS A 50 4.13 10.25 -2.06
C LYS A 50 3.05 11.11 -1.39
N THR A 51 2.40 11.90 -2.22
CA THR A 51 1.18 12.66 -1.92
C THR A 51 0.08 12.24 -2.88
N GLY A 52 -1.17 12.43 -2.49
CA GLY A 52 -2.34 12.05 -3.28
C GLY A 52 -3.03 10.81 -2.70
N TRP A 53 -3.47 9.92 -3.58
CA TRP A 53 -4.42 8.87 -3.25
C TRP A 53 -3.89 7.49 -3.60
N TYR A 54 -4.13 6.52 -2.72
CA TYR A 54 -4.00 5.12 -3.07
C TYR A 54 -5.28 4.72 -3.80
N GLY A 55 -5.17 4.38 -5.09
CA GLY A 55 -6.31 4.04 -5.95
C GLY A 55 -6.30 2.57 -6.34
N GLU A 56 -7.43 1.89 -6.13
CA GLU A 56 -7.71 0.53 -6.60
C GLU A 56 -8.68 0.60 -7.78
N TYR A 57 -8.41 -0.17 -8.82
CA TYR A 57 -9.13 -0.11 -10.08
C TYR A 57 -9.72 -1.47 -10.43
N PHE A 58 -11.00 -1.46 -10.79
CA PHE A 58 -11.83 -2.64 -11.01
C PHE A 58 -12.45 -2.57 -12.40
N ASN A 59 -12.43 -3.66 -13.16
CA ASN A 59 -13.07 -3.73 -14.49
C ASN A 59 -14.17 -4.79 -14.49
N TYR A 60 -15.26 -4.51 -15.19
CA TYR A 60 -16.46 -5.33 -15.26
C TYR A 60 -16.78 -5.64 -16.72
N ALA A 61 -17.36 -6.80 -17.01
CA ALA A 61 -17.91 -7.05 -18.34
C ALA A 61 -19.23 -6.27 -18.51
N SER A 62 -19.51 -5.78 -19.72
CA SER A 62 -20.79 -5.13 -20.04
C SER A 62 -22.00 -6.03 -19.81
N THR A 63 -21.79 -7.35 -19.84
CA THR A 63 -22.80 -8.39 -19.56
C THR A 63 -23.08 -8.60 -18.08
N SER A 64 -22.35 -7.93 -17.17
CA SER A 64 -22.60 -8.01 -15.74
C SER A 64 -24.02 -7.51 -15.42
N PRO A 65 -24.80 -8.18 -14.54
CA PRO A 65 -26.19 -7.82 -14.25
C PRO A 65 -26.42 -6.41 -13.69
N GLN A 66 -25.36 -5.67 -13.36
CA GLN A 66 -25.41 -4.32 -12.80
C GLN A 66 -24.74 -3.27 -13.71
N MET A 67 -24.28 -3.69 -14.90
CA MET A 67 -23.63 -2.87 -15.92
C MET A 67 -24.51 -2.84 -17.17
N GLN A 68 -24.47 -1.73 -17.91
CA GLN A 68 -25.20 -1.56 -19.17
C GLN A 68 -26.70 -1.96 -19.10
N LEU A 69 -27.36 -1.60 -17.99
CA LEU A 69 -28.77 -1.86 -17.81
C LEU A 69 -29.61 -1.05 -18.82
N PRO A 70 -30.73 -1.61 -19.33
CA PRO A 70 -31.72 -0.80 -20.03
C PRO A 70 -32.23 0.33 -19.13
N GLY A 71 -32.54 1.50 -19.69
CA GLY A 71 -32.94 2.70 -18.94
C GLY A 71 -34.08 2.47 -17.94
N GLU A 72 -35.04 1.63 -18.30
CA GLU A 72 -36.17 1.23 -17.44
C GLU A 72 -35.77 0.40 -16.21
N ASN A 73 -34.55 -0.15 -16.19
CA ASN A 73 -34.01 -0.99 -15.12
C ASN A 73 -32.86 -0.31 -14.36
N TRP A 74 -32.57 0.97 -14.63
CA TRP A 74 -31.56 1.71 -13.90
C TRP A 74 -31.98 1.79 -12.43
N ASN A 75 -31.19 1.13 -11.57
CA ASN A 75 -31.42 1.14 -10.13
C ASN A 75 -30.40 2.07 -9.46
N ASP A 76 -30.90 3.20 -8.99
CA ASP A 76 -30.12 4.17 -8.20
C ASP A 76 -30.04 3.77 -6.72
N ASN A 77 -30.78 2.74 -6.31
CA ASN A 77 -30.87 2.26 -4.94
C ASN A 77 -30.13 0.93 -4.74
N LEU A 78 -28.83 0.93 -5.06
CA LEU A 78 -27.94 -0.19 -4.74
C LEU A 78 -27.37 -0.12 -3.31
N GLY A 79 -27.69 0.94 -2.57
CA GLY A 79 -27.08 1.28 -1.29
C GLY A 79 -25.75 2.01 -1.47
N ASP A 80 -24.90 1.93 -0.46
CA ASP A 80 -23.56 2.51 -0.47
C ASP A 80 -22.50 1.47 -0.05
N PRO A 81 -21.28 1.48 -0.62
CA PRO A 81 -20.28 0.45 -0.39
C PRO A 81 -19.89 0.13 1.07
N LEU A 82 -19.98 1.10 1.99
CA LEU A 82 -19.59 0.91 3.40
C LEU A 82 -20.78 0.91 4.36
N SER A 83 -22.01 0.83 3.85
CA SER A 83 -23.20 1.00 4.68
C SER A 83 -23.26 -0.03 5.79
N ALA A 84 -23.38 0.45 7.03
CA ALA A 84 -23.66 -0.40 8.18
C ALA A 84 -25.17 -0.65 8.37
N SER A 85 -26.02 0.17 7.74
CA SER A 85 -27.48 0.20 7.98
C SER A 85 -28.33 -0.35 6.86
N SER A 86 -27.83 -0.38 5.63
CA SER A 86 -28.52 -1.00 4.48
C SER A 86 -27.59 -1.97 3.78
N THR A 87 -28.14 -3.00 3.14
CA THR A 87 -27.33 -3.97 2.41
C THR A 87 -26.84 -3.33 1.11
N TRP A 88 -25.53 -3.14 0.96
CA TRP A 88 -24.90 -2.90 -0.34
C TRP A 88 -25.23 -4.07 -1.27
N GLN A 89 -25.95 -3.79 -2.35
CA GLN A 89 -26.39 -4.81 -3.31
C GLN A 89 -25.39 -4.99 -4.46
N GLY A 90 -24.42 -4.09 -4.60
CA GLY A 90 -23.35 -4.21 -5.57
C GLY A 90 -22.27 -5.22 -5.15
N ASN A 91 -21.49 -5.67 -6.12
CA ASN A 91 -20.30 -6.50 -5.89
C ASN A 91 -19.04 -5.91 -6.58
N TRP A 92 -19.13 -4.64 -7.00
CA TRP A 92 -18.20 -3.96 -7.90
C TRP A 92 -16.77 -3.91 -7.35
N TYR A 93 -16.61 -3.60 -6.07
CA TYR A 93 -15.27 -3.45 -5.45
C TYR A 93 -14.72 -4.76 -4.87
N ASN A 94 -15.22 -5.90 -5.32
CA ASN A 94 -14.73 -7.21 -4.87
C ASN A 94 -13.42 -7.58 -5.58
N SER A 95 -12.62 -8.42 -4.93
CA SER A 95 -11.32 -8.87 -5.44
C SER A 95 -11.38 -9.60 -6.79
N GLN A 96 -12.54 -10.12 -7.19
CA GLN A 96 -12.71 -10.77 -8.49
C GLN A 96 -12.63 -9.78 -9.68
N TYR A 97 -12.95 -8.50 -9.44
CA TYR A 97 -12.94 -7.47 -10.47
C TYR A 97 -11.70 -6.57 -10.40
N PHE A 98 -10.92 -6.67 -9.31
CA PHE A 98 -9.69 -5.92 -9.14
C PHE A 98 -8.70 -6.21 -10.27
N LYS A 99 -8.11 -5.16 -10.84
CA LYS A 99 -7.12 -5.27 -11.92
C LYS A 99 -5.75 -4.76 -11.49
N PHE A 100 -5.71 -3.59 -10.87
CA PHE A 100 -4.47 -3.00 -10.39
C PHE A 100 -4.72 -1.95 -9.32
N ALA A 101 -3.63 -1.57 -8.64
CA ALA A 101 -3.61 -0.39 -7.78
C ALA A 101 -2.46 0.54 -8.17
N ARG A 102 -2.59 1.83 -7.87
CA ARG A 102 -1.55 2.83 -8.10
C ARG A 102 -1.69 4.02 -7.17
N ILE A 103 -0.75 4.95 -7.26
CA ILE A 103 -0.83 6.25 -6.59
C ILE A 103 -1.27 7.30 -7.60
N ASP A 104 -2.42 7.92 -7.35
CA ASP A 104 -2.92 9.06 -8.13
C ASP A 104 -2.57 10.36 -7.40
N ALA A 105 -1.75 11.20 -8.02
CA ALA A 105 -1.28 12.45 -7.40
C ALA A 105 -2.42 13.43 -7.09
N ASN A 106 -3.49 13.38 -7.89
CA ASN A 106 -4.76 14.08 -7.70
C ASN A 106 -5.87 13.26 -8.37
N LEU A 107 -7.12 13.61 -8.08
CA LEU A 107 -8.29 12.98 -8.69
C LEU A 107 -8.98 13.95 -9.64
N ASN A 108 -8.26 14.63 -10.54
CA ASN A 108 -8.83 15.53 -11.56
C ASN A 108 -8.61 14.91 -12.94
N PHE A 109 -9.42 13.91 -13.29
CA PHE A 109 -9.24 13.12 -14.52
C PHE A 109 -9.89 13.76 -15.76
N GLY A 110 -10.61 14.86 -15.60
CA GLY A 110 -11.33 15.53 -16.69
C GLY A 110 -12.61 14.79 -17.09
N ALA A 111 -13.10 15.04 -18.30
CA ALA A 111 -14.36 14.51 -18.84
C ALA A 111 -14.20 13.30 -19.78
N ASN A 112 -12.99 12.72 -19.83
CA ASN A 112 -12.65 11.53 -20.63
C ASN A 112 -11.81 10.57 -19.78
N PHE A 113 -12.35 10.16 -18.64
CA PHE A 113 -11.65 9.29 -17.70
C PHE A 113 -11.88 7.82 -18.06
N PHE A 114 -10.97 7.23 -18.84
CA PHE A 114 -11.04 5.83 -19.23
C PHE A 114 -9.75 5.10 -18.85
N PRO A 115 -9.58 4.72 -17.57
CA PRO A 115 -8.33 4.14 -17.07
C PRO A 115 -8.01 2.77 -17.69
N PHE A 116 -9.00 2.14 -18.35
CA PHE A 116 -8.89 0.83 -18.94
C PHE A 116 -8.70 0.81 -20.47
N ASP A 117 -8.71 1.94 -21.17
CA ASP A 117 -8.53 1.98 -22.64
C ASP A 117 -7.21 1.35 -23.13
N ALA A 118 -6.18 1.38 -22.30
CA ALA A 118 -4.90 0.74 -22.59
C ALA A 118 -4.96 -0.80 -22.48
N TYR A 119 -6.03 -1.36 -21.94
CA TYR A 119 -6.20 -2.79 -21.67
C TYR A 119 -7.45 -3.29 -22.42
N LEU A 120 -7.22 -4.06 -23.49
CA LEU A 120 -8.22 -4.44 -24.48
C LEU A 120 -9.15 -5.58 -24.01
N ASP A 121 -9.70 -5.48 -22.79
CA ASP A 121 -10.66 -6.46 -22.28
C ASP A 121 -12.00 -6.32 -23.04
N GLU A 122 -12.62 -5.13 -23.01
CA GLU A 122 -13.85 -4.83 -23.75
C GLU A 122 -13.85 -3.35 -24.21
N ILE A 123 -13.70 -3.11 -25.53
CA ILE A 123 -13.75 -1.74 -26.09
C ILE A 123 -15.04 -1.56 -26.87
N ILE A 124 -15.94 -0.72 -26.35
CA ILE A 124 -17.21 -0.34 -26.97
C ILE A 124 -17.12 1.15 -27.31
N ASN A 125 -17.49 1.55 -28.52
CA ASN A 125 -17.39 2.96 -28.96
C ASN A 125 -16.01 3.62 -28.74
N GLY A 126 -14.95 2.82 -28.74
CA GLY A 126 -13.56 3.30 -28.57
C GLY A 126 -13.07 3.38 -27.13
N HIS A 127 -13.90 3.04 -26.13
CA HIS A 127 -13.49 3.05 -24.72
C HIS A 127 -13.96 1.80 -23.94
N GLU A 128 -13.34 1.55 -22.80
CA GLU A 128 -13.87 0.65 -21.76
C GLU A 128 -14.75 1.46 -20.79
N TYR A 129 -16.01 1.05 -20.65
CA TYR A 129 -17.10 1.83 -20.03
C TYR A 129 -17.69 1.14 -18.81
N HIS A 130 -17.15 0.01 -18.37
CA HIS A 130 -17.71 -0.70 -17.21
C HIS A 130 -16.62 -0.93 -16.20
N PHE A 131 -16.36 0.10 -15.40
CA PHE A 131 -15.27 0.05 -14.44
C PHE A 131 -15.59 0.81 -13.17
N GLY A 132 -14.80 0.55 -12.12
CA GLY A 132 -14.87 1.31 -10.89
C GLY A 132 -13.50 1.61 -10.34
N ALA A 133 -13.46 2.57 -9.44
CA ALA A 133 -12.27 2.95 -8.72
C ALA A 133 -12.59 3.22 -7.25
N HIS A 134 -11.65 2.88 -6.38
CA HIS A 134 -11.72 3.15 -4.96
C HIS A 134 -10.42 3.84 -4.52
N TRP A 135 -10.54 5.08 -4.10
CA TRP A 135 -9.42 5.87 -3.61
C TRP A 135 -9.47 6.03 -2.11
N LYS A 136 -8.29 5.96 -1.48
CA LYS A 136 -8.09 6.21 -0.06
C LYS A 136 -6.92 7.13 0.21
N ALA A 137 -7.13 8.07 1.13
CA ALA A 137 -6.07 8.92 1.66
C ALA A 137 -6.27 9.21 3.14
N LYS A 138 -5.16 9.43 3.84
CA LYS A 138 -5.11 10.13 5.13
C LYS A 138 -4.97 11.62 4.84
N VAL A 139 -5.97 12.39 5.24
CA VAL A 139 -6.04 13.82 4.98
C VAL A 139 -5.85 14.59 6.29
N THR A 140 -4.98 15.59 6.28
CA THR A 140 -4.82 16.55 7.38
C THR A 140 -5.04 17.97 6.87
N ALA A 141 -5.69 18.78 7.70
CA ALA A 141 -5.90 20.20 7.44
C ALA A 141 -4.76 21.03 8.03
N PRO A 142 -4.43 22.19 7.43
CA PRO A 142 -3.38 23.08 7.93
C PRO A 142 -3.73 23.71 9.28
N GLN A 143 -5.02 23.84 9.61
CA GLN A 143 -5.55 24.31 10.89
C GLN A 143 -6.88 23.59 11.21
N PRO A 144 -7.32 23.55 12.47
CA PRO A 144 -8.66 23.08 12.79
C PRO A 144 -9.73 23.98 12.14
N GLY A 145 -10.79 23.37 11.60
CA GLY A 145 -11.86 24.09 10.92
C GLY A 145 -12.64 23.22 9.94
N ASP A 146 -13.57 23.86 9.24
CA ASP A 146 -14.40 23.23 8.21
C ASP A 146 -13.79 23.45 6.82
N TYR A 147 -13.63 22.36 6.06
CA TYR A 147 -13.04 22.38 4.73
C TYR A 147 -14.03 21.83 3.71
N SER A 148 -14.39 22.69 2.74
CA SER A 148 -15.28 22.32 1.64
C SER A 148 -14.53 21.58 0.54
N PHE A 149 -15.27 20.73 -0.16
CA PHE A 149 -14.80 19.96 -1.30
C PHE A 149 -15.90 19.81 -2.34
N SER A 150 -15.51 19.44 -3.55
CA SER A 150 -16.41 19.06 -4.64
C SER A 150 -16.03 17.72 -5.25
N ILE A 151 -17.04 17.01 -5.76
CA ILE A 151 -16.90 15.83 -6.60
C ILE A 151 -17.81 15.98 -7.82
N THR A 152 -17.26 15.74 -9.01
CA THR A 152 -18.01 15.61 -10.26
C THR A 152 -17.87 14.18 -10.74
N SER A 153 -18.98 13.44 -10.81
CA SER A 153 -19.01 12.07 -11.32
C SER A 153 -20.05 11.88 -12.43
N ASP A 154 -19.72 11.02 -13.37
CA ASP A 154 -20.51 10.42 -14.45
C ASP A 154 -19.98 8.98 -14.51
N ASP A 155 -20.60 7.97 -13.91
CA ASP A 155 -21.88 7.95 -13.19
C ASP A 155 -21.69 8.12 -11.66
N ASP A 156 -21.53 7.00 -10.94
CA ASP A 156 -21.71 6.94 -9.50
C ASP A 156 -20.51 7.47 -8.72
N SER A 157 -20.77 8.13 -7.58
CA SER A 157 -19.75 8.30 -6.55
C SER A 157 -20.27 8.33 -5.12
N TRP A 158 -19.43 7.87 -4.20
CA TRP A 158 -19.66 7.97 -2.75
C TRP A 158 -18.40 8.43 -2.04
N ILE A 159 -18.54 9.33 -1.08
CA ILE A 159 -17.43 9.84 -0.27
C ILE A 159 -17.73 9.54 1.19
N TYR A 160 -16.73 9.01 1.88
CA TYR A 160 -16.75 8.73 3.30
C TYR A 160 -15.62 9.48 4.00
N ALA A 161 -15.90 9.94 5.22
CA ALA A 161 -14.89 10.41 6.15
C ALA A 161 -14.93 9.55 7.41
N ASP A 162 -13.81 8.91 7.75
CA ASP A 162 -13.69 7.98 8.86
C ASP A 162 -14.78 6.89 8.84
N GLY A 163 -15.09 6.37 7.64
CA GLY A 163 -16.10 5.34 7.41
C GLY A 163 -17.55 5.83 7.44
N GLN A 164 -17.81 7.11 7.67
CA GLN A 164 -19.16 7.69 7.61
C GLN A 164 -19.44 8.31 6.24
N LEU A 165 -20.56 7.93 5.61
CA LEU A 165 -20.98 8.49 4.33
C LEU A 165 -21.29 9.99 4.49
N ILE A 166 -20.59 10.83 3.70
CA ILE A 166 -20.78 12.29 3.71
C ILE A 166 -21.34 12.84 2.41
N VAL A 167 -21.15 12.15 1.29
CA VAL A 167 -21.74 12.49 -0.02
C VAL A 167 -22.10 11.21 -0.77
N SER A 168 -23.28 11.23 -1.39
CA SER A 168 -23.74 10.22 -2.35
C SER A 168 -24.18 10.91 -3.64
N ASN A 169 -23.63 10.44 -4.76
CA ASN A 169 -24.01 10.78 -6.12
C ASN A 169 -24.23 9.49 -6.90
N ALA A 170 -25.16 8.66 -6.42
CA ALA A 170 -25.46 7.36 -7.00
C ALA A 170 -26.50 7.47 -8.13
N GLY A 171 -26.46 6.50 -9.04
CA GLY A 171 -27.34 6.40 -10.19
C GLY A 171 -26.64 6.68 -11.51
N ILE A 172 -27.27 6.27 -12.62
CA ILE A 172 -26.77 6.58 -13.96
C ILE A 172 -27.25 7.98 -14.33
N HIS A 173 -26.31 8.87 -14.64
CA HIS A 173 -26.59 10.27 -14.92
C HIS A 173 -25.41 10.94 -15.65
N PRO A 174 -25.66 11.96 -16.49
CA PRO A 174 -24.58 12.80 -17.00
C PRO A 174 -23.76 13.41 -15.86
N ALA A 175 -22.54 13.89 -16.13
CA ALA A 175 -21.69 14.56 -15.17
C ALA A 175 -22.43 15.52 -14.22
N GLN A 176 -22.48 15.15 -12.94
CA GLN A 176 -23.11 15.92 -11.88
C GLN A 176 -22.10 16.27 -10.81
N THR A 177 -22.17 17.50 -10.29
CA THR A 177 -21.30 17.95 -9.19
C THR A 177 -22.05 17.95 -7.87
N LYS A 178 -21.47 17.29 -6.86
CA LYS A 178 -21.85 17.42 -5.45
C LYS A 178 -20.76 18.19 -4.70
N THR A 179 -21.18 18.84 -3.62
CA THR A 179 -20.27 19.51 -2.69
C THR A 179 -20.52 18.98 -1.29
N GLY A 180 -19.51 19.08 -0.44
CA GLY A 180 -19.61 18.69 0.96
C GLY A 180 -18.62 19.48 1.81
N THR A 181 -18.62 19.20 3.12
CA THR A 181 -17.71 19.83 4.07
C THR A 181 -17.26 18.80 5.09
N ILE A 182 -15.98 18.84 5.46
CA ILE A 182 -15.38 17.98 6.48
C ILE A 182 -14.79 18.86 7.57
N THR A 183 -15.17 18.61 8.83
CA THR A 183 -14.61 19.28 10.00
C THR A 183 -13.35 18.57 10.47
N PHE A 184 -12.24 19.30 10.55
CA PHE A 184 -10.98 18.83 11.16
C PHE A 184 -10.79 19.49 12.53
N THR A 185 -10.60 18.68 13.58
CA THR A 185 -10.47 19.17 14.96
C THR A 185 -9.02 19.35 15.41
N SER A 186 -8.05 18.83 14.64
CA SER A 186 -6.61 18.89 14.90
C SER A 186 -5.83 18.86 13.59
N THR A 187 -4.62 19.43 13.61
CA THR A 187 -3.65 19.34 12.50
C THR A 187 -2.83 18.05 12.52
N SER A 188 -2.82 17.33 13.65
CA SER A 188 -2.01 16.12 13.83
C SER A 188 -2.77 14.81 13.64
N THR A 189 -4.10 14.85 13.63
CA THR A 189 -4.96 13.66 13.53
C THR A 189 -5.55 13.61 12.12
N PRO A 190 -5.06 12.72 11.23
CA PRO A 190 -5.63 12.58 9.90
C PRO A 190 -7.04 12.01 9.97
N LYS A 191 -7.88 12.42 9.02
CA LYS A 191 -9.10 11.70 8.67
C LYS A 191 -8.82 10.74 7.53
N VAL A 192 -9.41 9.56 7.57
CA VAL A 192 -9.40 8.64 6.44
C VAL A 192 -10.53 9.03 5.51
N ILE A 193 -10.20 9.37 4.27
CA ILE A 193 -11.18 9.68 3.22
C ILE A 193 -11.19 8.52 2.23
N ASP A 194 -12.36 7.90 2.07
CA ASP A 194 -12.63 6.86 1.06
C ASP A 194 -13.53 7.44 -0.02
N ILE A 195 -13.17 7.26 -1.29
CA ILE A 195 -13.97 7.69 -2.43
C ILE A 195 -14.18 6.49 -3.34
N TYR A 196 -15.43 6.13 -3.56
CA TYR A 196 -15.83 5.10 -4.51
C TYR A 196 -16.42 5.76 -5.76
N PHE A 197 -16.11 5.20 -6.92
CA PHE A 197 -16.62 5.61 -8.22
C PHE A 197 -16.95 4.39 -9.08
N ALA A 198 -18.03 4.46 -9.86
CA ALA A 198 -18.35 3.48 -10.89
C ALA A 198 -18.90 4.15 -12.16
N GLU A 199 -18.36 3.75 -13.30
CA GLU A 199 -18.90 4.04 -14.63
C GLU A 199 -19.80 2.86 -15.05
N ARG A 200 -21.05 3.15 -15.39
CA ARG A 200 -22.06 2.13 -15.70
C ARG A 200 -22.71 2.31 -17.06
N HIS A 201 -22.30 3.31 -17.83
CA HIS A 201 -22.89 3.65 -19.11
C HIS A 201 -21.85 3.89 -20.21
N THR A 202 -22.29 3.91 -21.47
CA THR A 202 -21.40 3.95 -22.65
C THR A 202 -21.27 5.34 -23.29
N VAL A 203 -21.46 6.39 -22.48
CA VAL A 203 -21.48 7.79 -22.94
C VAL A 203 -20.70 8.67 -21.97
N GLN A 204 -19.52 9.12 -22.40
CA GLN A 204 -18.57 9.89 -21.57
C GLN A 204 -18.14 9.14 -20.31
N SER A 205 -17.16 9.71 -19.61
CA SER A 205 -16.86 9.31 -18.23
C SER A 205 -16.09 10.45 -17.58
N GLN A 206 -16.59 10.91 -16.44
CA GLN A 206 -16.05 12.07 -15.74
C GLN A 206 -15.89 11.74 -14.27
N MET A 207 -14.67 11.91 -13.75
CA MET A 207 -14.40 11.80 -12.32
C MET A 207 -13.41 12.88 -11.90
N ASN A 208 -13.89 13.83 -11.08
CA ASN A 208 -13.06 14.89 -10.52
C ASN A 208 -13.38 15.09 -9.04
N PHE A 209 -12.38 15.10 -8.17
CA PHE A 209 -12.51 15.43 -6.76
C PHE A 209 -11.40 16.41 -6.33
N SER A 210 -11.79 17.43 -5.57
CA SER A 210 -10.84 18.36 -4.94
C SER A 210 -11.42 19.00 -3.68
N PHE A 211 -10.55 19.24 -2.70
CA PHE A 211 -10.80 20.23 -1.67
C PHE A 211 -10.65 21.64 -2.26
N ASP A 212 -11.44 22.59 -1.77
CA ASP A 212 -11.34 23.99 -2.19
C ASP A 212 -10.03 24.63 -1.71
N SER A 213 -9.50 24.15 -0.58
CA SER A 213 -8.18 24.53 -0.09
C SER A 213 -7.07 23.70 -0.73
N ALA A 214 -6.10 24.37 -1.34
CA ALA A 214 -4.88 23.75 -1.86
C ALA A 214 -3.85 23.40 -0.76
N GLU A 215 -4.08 23.83 0.48
CA GLU A 215 -3.17 23.59 1.61
C GLU A 215 -3.42 22.24 2.31
N MET A 216 -4.41 21.47 1.84
CA MET A 216 -4.71 20.14 2.37
C MET A 216 -3.54 19.19 2.14
N GLN A 217 -3.10 18.50 3.20
CA GLN A 217 -2.10 17.45 3.10
C GLN A 217 -2.80 16.11 2.89
N ILE A 218 -2.63 15.54 1.70
CA ILE A 218 -3.27 14.30 1.27
C ILE A 218 -2.18 13.25 1.10
N ILE A 219 -2.16 12.24 1.96
CA ILE A 219 -1.19 11.15 1.95
C ILE A 219 -1.89 9.86 1.53
N PRO A 220 -1.40 9.14 0.50
CA PRO A 220 -2.01 7.89 0.05
C PRO A 220 -2.15 6.89 1.19
N PHE A 221 -3.30 6.23 1.30
CA PHE A 221 -3.57 5.30 2.39
C PHE A 221 -3.94 3.91 1.87
N ALA A 222 -3.01 2.96 1.98
CA ALA A 222 -3.23 1.55 1.66
C ALA A 222 -3.29 0.73 2.96
N PRO A 223 -4.48 0.27 3.41
CA PRO A 223 -4.63 -0.43 4.69
C PRO A 223 -3.75 -1.69 4.81
N GLN A 224 -3.53 -2.41 3.72
CA GLN A 224 -2.66 -3.59 3.67
C GLN A 224 -1.19 -3.30 3.95
N CYS A 225 -0.78 -2.03 3.84
CA CYS A 225 0.57 -1.57 4.12
C CYS A 225 0.71 -1.02 5.55
N GLU A 226 -0.37 -0.94 6.32
CA GLU A 226 -0.26 -0.64 7.74
C GLU A 226 0.43 -1.78 8.46
N ILE A 227 1.67 -1.53 8.88
CA ILE A 227 2.31 -2.40 9.86
C ILE A 227 1.56 -2.16 11.17
N PRO A 228 0.92 -3.17 11.77
CA PRO A 228 0.19 -2.98 13.02
C PRO A 228 1.11 -2.34 14.06
N SER A 229 0.64 -1.25 14.67
CA SER A 229 1.41 -0.43 15.61
C SER A 229 1.74 -1.14 16.94
N GLN A 230 1.20 -2.35 17.13
CA GLN A 230 1.48 -3.21 18.27
C GLN A 230 2.79 -3.98 18.01
N PRO A 231 3.87 -3.72 18.76
CA PRO A 231 5.06 -4.54 18.64
C PRO A 231 4.73 -5.99 19.03
N LEU A 232 5.04 -6.94 18.15
CA LEU A 232 4.96 -8.37 18.47
C LEU A 232 5.93 -8.65 19.64
N LYS A 233 5.39 -8.99 20.81
CA LYS A 233 6.20 -9.38 21.96
C LYS A 233 6.59 -10.85 21.83
N ILE A 234 7.83 -11.08 21.43
CA ILE A 234 8.45 -12.41 21.48
C ILE A 234 9.11 -12.57 22.85
N SER A 235 8.68 -13.56 23.61
CA SER A 235 9.36 -13.98 24.84
C SER A 235 10.09 -15.28 24.56
N ALA A 236 11.36 -15.38 24.94
CA ALA A 236 12.11 -16.63 24.92
C ALA A 236 12.55 -17.01 26.32
N THR A 237 12.82 -18.28 26.49
CA THR A 237 13.33 -18.88 27.70
C THR A 237 14.54 -19.72 27.32
N LYS A 238 15.69 -19.46 27.96
CA LYS A 238 16.90 -20.25 27.76
C LYS A 238 16.97 -21.38 28.79
N ILE A 239 17.07 -22.61 28.31
CA ILE A 239 17.20 -23.83 29.11
C ILE A 239 18.60 -24.38 28.94
N ILE A 240 19.17 -24.76 30.08
CA ILE A 240 20.50 -25.35 30.22
C ILE A 240 20.34 -26.74 30.81
N CYS A 241 20.90 -27.76 30.19
CA CYS A 241 20.91 -29.14 30.71
C CYS A 241 22.33 -29.59 31.06
N ASP A 242 22.47 -30.58 31.94
CA ASP A 242 23.77 -31.15 32.31
C ASP A 242 24.44 -31.92 31.16
N ALA A 243 23.65 -32.54 30.28
CA ALA A 243 24.13 -33.26 29.11
C ALA A 243 23.43 -32.80 27.82
N GLU A 244 24.17 -32.82 26.72
CA GLU A 244 23.61 -32.52 25.40
C GLU A 244 22.54 -33.51 24.93
N SER A 245 22.65 -34.77 25.36
CA SER A 245 21.64 -35.79 25.04
C SER A 245 20.26 -35.45 25.59
N ASP A 246 20.19 -34.58 26.60
CA ASP A 246 18.95 -34.18 27.24
C ASP A 246 18.26 -33.06 26.45
N LEU A 247 18.94 -32.46 25.46
CA LEU A 247 18.40 -31.38 24.64
C LEU A 247 17.79 -31.88 23.32
N PRO A 248 16.60 -31.40 22.93
CA PRO A 248 15.99 -31.77 21.66
C PRO A 248 16.74 -31.22 20.44
N ASN A 249 16.94 -32.07 19.44
CA ASN A 249 17.54 -31.68 18.17
C ASN A 249 16.50 -31.18 17.16
N TRP A 250 15.79 -30.10 17.48
CA TRP A 250 14.70 -29.55 16.66
C TRP A 250 15.16 -28.61 15.52
N GLY A 251 16.47 -28.41 15.38
CA GLY A 251 17.04 -27.51 14.36
C GLY A 251 16.79 -27.92 12.90
N LEU A 252 16.35 -29.16 12.65
CA LEU A 252 16.03 -29.69 11.31
C LEU A 252 14.54 -30.08 11.16
N GLY A 253 13.69 -29.62 12.08
CA GLY A 253 12.28 -29.99 12.17
C GLY A 253 11.95 -30.62 13.53
N GLY A 254 10.96 -30.06 14.21
CA GLY A 254 10.48 -30.49 15.52
C GLY A 254 9.00 -30.16 15.70
N PRO A 255 8.39 -30.53 16.84
CA PRO A 255 7.01 -30.14 17.16
C PRO A 255 6.89 -28.61 17.28
N ASP A 256 5.67 -28.11 17.08
CA ASP A 256 5.36 -26.68 17.26
C ASP A 256 5.64 -26.24 18.70
N ILE A 257 6.34 -25.11 18.85
CA ILE A 257 6.62 -24.52 20.16
C ILE A 257 5.40 -23.69 20.60
N THR A 258 4.83 -24.06 21.74
CA THR A 258 3.69 -23.40 22.38
C THR A 258 4.14 -22.64 23.62
N ILE A 259 3.19 -21.97 24.28
CA ILE A 259 3.44 -21.31 25.56
C ILE A 259 3.88 -22.27 26.67
N SER A 260 3.47 -23.54 26.62
CA SER A 260 3.73 -24.54 27.66
C SER A 260 4.99 -25.39 27.38
N THR A 261 5.55 -25.35 26.18
CA THR A 261 6.68 -26.23 25.79
C THR A 261 7.87 -26.13 26.74
N ALA A 262 8.20 -24.93 27.24
CA ALA A 262 9.32 -24.76 28.17
C ALA A 262 9.07 -25.36 29.55
N GLU A 263 7.86 -25.21 30.07
CA GLU A 263 7.47 -25.76 31.36
C GLU A 263 7.40 -27.29 31.30
N GLU A 264 6.78 -27.83 30.26
CA GLU A 264 6.68 -29.28 30.03
C GLU A 264 8.05 -29.93 29.84
N PHE A 265 8.95 -29.24 29.13
CA PHE A 265 10.31 -29.71 28.94
C PHE A 265 11.08 -29.82 30.26
N LEU A 266 11.03 -28.79 31.11
CA LEU A 266 11.68 -28.80 32.43
C LEU A 266 11.05 -29.82 33.38
N ALA A 267 9.74 -30.03 33.31
CA ALA A 267 9.05 -31.02 34.14
C ALA A 267 9.47 -32.47 33.82
N SER A 268 9.82 -32.74 32.55
CA SER A 268 10.25 -34.06 32.09
C SER A 268 11.77 -34.28 32.13
N HIS A 269 12.57 -33.21 32.27
CA HIS A 269 14.03 -33.26 32.23
C HIS A 269 14.65 -32.61 33.49
N PRO A 270 14.79 -33.35 34.60
CA PRO A 270 15.23 -32.81 35.89
C PRO A 270 16.70 -32.34 35.91
N SER A 271 17.52 -32.76 34.93
CA SER A 271 18.88 -32.26 34.71
C SER A 271 18.91 -30.88 34.02
N CYS A 272 17.75 -30.34 33.65
CA CYS A 272 17.61 -29.07 32.94
C CYS A 272 17.05 -27.97 33.84
N HIS A 273 17.50 -26.74 33.61
CA HIS A 273 17.08 -25.57 34.37
C HIS A 273 17.10 -24.30 33.52
N LEU A 274 16.41 -23.28 34.00
CA LEU A 274 16.41 -21.95 33.39
C LEU A 274 17.78 -21.28 33.55
N ALA A 275 18.28 -20.67 32.48
CA ALA A 275 19.44 -19.79 32.55
C ALA A 275 19.03 -18.43 33.14
N PRO A 276 19.65 -17.96 34.23
CA PRO A 276 19.53 -16.57 34.64
C PRO A 276 20.35 -15.66 33.72
N ASP A 277 19.99 -14.37 33.66
CA ASP A 277 20.82 -13.27 33.11
C ASP A 277 21.41 -13.50 31.71
N TRP A 278 20.61 -14.07 30.81
CA TRP A 278 21.00 -14.30 29.42
C TRP A 278 20.47 -13.22 28.49
N ASN A 279 21.23 -12.92 27.45
CA ASN A 279 20.82 -12.01 26.38
C ASN A 279 20.43 -12.80 25.13
N PHE A 280 19.31 -12.41 24.51
CA PHE A 280 18.86 -12.98 23.25
C PHE A 280 19.75 -12.55 22.09
N GLN A 281 20.30 -13.52 21.36
CA GLN A 281 21.15 -13.29 20.20
C GLN A 281 20.36 -13.54 18.90
N TRP A 282 20.60 -12.70 17.91
CA TRP A 282 19.97 -12.77 16.59
C TRP A 282 20.97 -12.31 15.52
N GLY A 283 20.80 -12.78 14.27
CA GLY A 283 21.66 -12.43 13.13
C GLY A 283 20.94 -12.55 11.78
N TYR A 284 21.61 -12.21 10.68
CA TYR A 284 21.01 -12.22 9.33
C TYR A 284 21.08 -13.58 8.63
N LEU A 285 20.30 -13.72 7.55
CA LEU A 285 20.20 -14.92 6.71
C LEU A 285 21.55 -15.37 6.13
N SER A 286 22.36 -14.40 5.67
CA SER A 286 23.68 -14.62 5.06
C SER A 286 24.81 -14.83 6.06
N THR A 287 24.56 -14.66 7.37
CA THR A 287 25.55 -14.97 8.40
C THR A 287 25.75 -16.49 8.44
N SER A 288 26.93 -16.94 8.01
CA SER A 288 27.34 -18.33 8.17
C SER A 288 27.28 -18.72 9.65
N ASP A 289 26.79 -19.92 9.94
CA ASP A 289 26.91 -20.52 11.27
C ASP A 289 28.38 -20.39 11.73
N PRO A 290 28.67 -19.69 12.84
CA PRO A 290 30.04 -19.54 13.34
C PRO A 290 30.65 -20.89 13.75
N GLY A 291 29.87 -21.97 13.71
CA GLY A 291 30.27 -23.33 14.00
C GLY A 291 30.24 -23.59 15.50
N GLY A 292 30.19 -24.88 15.88
CA GLY A 292 30.09 -25.32 17.28
C GLY A 292 31.32 -25.07 18.16
N SER A 293 32.23 -24.17 17.75
CA SER A 293 33.50 -23.84 18.42
C SER A 293 33.60 -22.36 18.82
N PHE A 294 32.61 -21.53 18.48
CA PHE A 294 32.65 -20.08 18.70
C PHE A 294 32.06 -19.68 20.06
N ILE A 295 32.75 -18.79 20.79
CA ILE A 295 32.32 -18.23 22.08
C ILE A 295 32.37 -16.69 21.96
N GLY A 296 31.20 -16.03 21.94
CA GLY A 296 31.10 -14.56 21.85
C GLY A 296 29.77 -14.09 21.25
N GLU A 297 29.58 -12.77 21.15
CA GLU A 297 28.45 -12.19 20.40
C GLU A 297 28.67 -12.39 18.89
N ALA A 298 27.67 -12.91 18.18
CA ALA A 298 27.67 -12.86 16.72
C ALA A 298 27.67 -11.38 16.28
N GLY A 299 28.61 -10.99 15.42
CA GLY A 299 28.98 -9.60 15.16
C GLY A 299 27.84 -8.63 14.81
N LYS A 300 28.12 -7.34 15.04
CA LYS A 300 27.22 -6.18 14.88
C LYS A 300 26.72 -6.04 13.45
N THR A 301 25.45 -6.37 13.15
CA THR A 301 24.57 -5.63 12.21
C THR A 301 23.13 -6.25 12.16
N ARG A 302 22.14 -5.44 11.75
CA ARG A 302 20.70 -5.39 12.17
C ARG A 302 19.55 -6.09 11.36
N LYS A 303 19.06 -7.30 11.69
CA LYS A 303 17.63 -7.73 11.84
C LYS A 303 17.48 -9.26 12.11
N ILE A 304 16.31 -9.68 12.61
CA ILE A 304 16.04 -10.90 13.40
C ILE A 304 15.85 -12.15 12.54
N THR A 305 16.81 -13.08 12.63
CA THR A 305 16.60 -14.53 12.44
C THR A 305 16.85 -15.19 13.79
N ILE A 306 15.93 -16.04 14.28
CA ILE A 306 16.17 -16.86 15.47
C ILE A 306 17.18 -17.94 15.07
N LYS A 307 18.47 -17.69 15.31
CA LYS A 307 19.53 -18.69 15.14
C LYS A 307 19.90 -19.22 16.51
N PHE A 308 19.70 -20.52 16.73
CA PHE A 308 20.02 -21.22 17.97
C PHE A 308 21.55 -21.33 18.11
N GLY A 309 22.16 -20.38 18.82
CA GLY A 309 23.60 -20.37 19.10
C GLY A 309 23.97 -21.41 20.16
N CYS A 310 24.78 -22.38 19.75
CA CYS A 310 25.32 -23.46 20.57
C CYS A 310 26.54 -22.96 21.38
N VAL A 311 26.42 -22.81 22.71
CA VAL A 311 27.56 -22.51 23.59
C VAL A 311 28.20 -23.84 24.01
N LYS A 312 29.51 -24.00 23.82
CA LYS A 312 30.25 -25.18 24.34
C LYS A 312 31.15 -24.77 25.51
N SER A 313 30.51 -24.55 26.65
CA SER A 313 31.11 -24.86 27.95
C SER A 313 30.21 -25.91 28.60
N LEU A 314 30.41 -27.18 28.25
CA LEU A 314 29.63 -28.35 28.72
C LEU A 314 28.10 -28.33 28.55
N LYS A 315 27.50 -27.24 28.08
CA LYS A 315 26.06 -27.02 28.13
C LYS A 315 25.62 -26.40 26.83
N LYS A 316 25.13 -27.24 25.92
CA LYS A 316 24.33 -26.70 24.83
C LYS A 316 23.06 -26.14 25.47
N ASP A 317 22.58 -25.04 24.92
CA ASP A 317 21.46 -24.31 25.47
C ASP A 317 20.34 -24.33 24.44
N ILE A 318 19.12 -24.60 24.88
CA ILE A 318 17.93 -24.51 24.02
C ILE A 318 17.13 -23.26 24.38
N PHE A 319 16.65 -22.59 23.35
CA PHE A 319 15.74 -21.45 23.47
C PHE A 319 14.33 -21.93 23.13
N LEU A 320 13.43 -21.92 24.10
CA LEU A 320 12.01 -22.18 23.87
C LEU A 320 11.27 -20.85 23.90
N LEU A 321 10.55 -20.56 22.83
CA LEU A 321 9.78 -19.33 22.65
C LEU A 321 8.32 -19.58 23.01
N PRO A 322 7.83 -19.14 24.17
CA PRO A 322 6.39 -19.01 24.36
C PRO A 322 5.82 -18.02 23.32
N ILE A 323 5.09 -18.53 22.34
CA ILE A 323 4.28 -17.70 21.44
C ILE A 323 3.03 -17.26 22.20
N GLN A 324 3.10 -16.11 22.85
CA GLN A 324 1.91 -15.39 23.31
C GLN A 324 1.32 -14.67 22.10
N LYS A 325 0.36 -15.30 21.41
CA LYS A 325 -0.53 -14.62 20.48
C LYS A 325 -1.64 -13.93 21.28
N THR A 326 -1.30 -12.88 22.03
CA THR A 326 -2.32 -11.99 22.59
C THR A 326 -2.81 -11.09 21.47
N ASN A 327 -3.79 -11.59 20.70
CA ASN A 327 -4.69 -10.70 19.99
C ASN A 327 -5.41 -9.87 21.06
N LEU A 328 -5.09 -8.58 21.13
CA LEU A 328 -5.96 -7.60 21.76
C LEU A 328 -7.22 -7.50 20.88
N THR A 329 -8.16 -8.41 21.08
CA THR A 329 -9.56 -8.14 20.74
C THR A 329 -10.08 -7.09 21.72
N THR A 330 -10.67 -6.05 21.14
CA THR A 330 -11.61 -5.08 21.75
C THR A 330 -11.07 -4.16 22.84
N LEU A 331 -10.83 -2.90 22.47
CA LEU A 331 -11.48 -1.74 23.10
C LEU A 331 -12.01 -0.82 22.00
#